data_AF-A0A3D4DMD3-F1
#
_entry.id   AF-A0A3D4DMD3-F1
#
_cell.length_a   1.000
_cell.length_b   1.000
_cell.length_c   1.000
_cell.angle_alpha   90.00
_cell.angle_beta   90.00
_cell.angle_gamma   90.00
#
_symmetry.space_group_name_H-M   'P 1'
#
loop_
_entity.id
_entity.type
_entity.pdbx_description
1 polymer ?
#
loop_
_entity_poly.entity_id
_entity_poly.type
_entity_poly.pdbx_seq_one_letter_code
_entity_poly.pdbx_strand_id
1 'polypeptide(L)'
;YSLTPGNPCFIDDQTYQDLVDAHIMFKNMDADRYLTAAGIAADWPFGRGCYVSADKRAIIWVGEEDHLRIMCMQTGTVLGDVFDRLKTTLDLVEEIDGLAFAYSADYGVVTSCPTNLGTGMRASLHIPLPGLTADGTDARVKALARPLGLSVRGVGGEHTPIGADGTVDLSPRARFCVTEAEILVRLYDGIRLLAAEESKVGENSPGAPG
;
A
#
# COMPACT_ATOMS: atom_id res chain seq x y z
N TYR A 1 0.34 -19.58 -4.36
CA TYR A 1 1.61 -20.00 -3.74
C TYR A 1 1.38 -20.25 -2.27
N SER A 2 1.66 -21.45 -1.77
CA SER A 2 1.51 -21.83 -0.36
C SER A 2 2.87 -22.05 0.28
N LEU A 3 3.05 -21.60 1.51
CA LEU A 3 4.23 -21.91 2.33
C LEU A 3 4.05 -23.19 3.16
N THR A 4 2.83 -23.73 3.21
CA THR A 4 2.50 -24.93 3.98
C THR A 4 3.01 -26.19 3.27
N PRO A 5 3.93 -26.97 3.89
CA PRO A 5 4.39 -28.24 3.31
C PRO A 5 3.24 -29.21 3.07
N GLY A 6 3.26 -29.89 1.91
CA GLY A 6 2.22 -30.84 1.51
C GLY A 6 0.96 -30.21 0.89
N ASN A 7 0.84 -28.89 0.86
CA ASN A 7 -0.22 -28.22 0.10
C ASN A 7 -0.01 -28.40 -1.42
N PRO A 8 -1.06 -28.59 -2.24
CA PRO A 8 -0.93 -28.72 -3.69
C PRO A 8 -0.24 -27.55 -4.40
N CYS A 9 -0.23 -26.36 -3.78
CA CYS A 9 0.42 -25.16 -4.28
C CYS A 9 1.69 -24.79 -3.49
N PHE A 10 2.30 -25.75 -2.78
CA PHE A 10 3.54 -25.54 -2.02
C PHE A 10 4.66 -25.01 -2.92
N ILE A 11 5.42 -24.04 -2.41
CA ILE A 11 6.64 -23.52 -3.03
C ILE A 11 7.85 -23.81 -2.16
N ASP A 12 9.02 -24.00 -2.77
CA ASP A 12 10.28 -24.17 -2.06
C ASP A 12 10.86 -22.82 -1.58
N ASP A 13 11.90 -22.89 -0.74
CA ASP A 13 12.54 -21.72 -0.13
C ASP A 13 13.14 -20.77 -1.17
N GLN A 14 13.65 -21.30 -2.29
CA GLN A 14 14.20 -20.48 -3.37
C GLN A 14 13.08 -19.68 -4.06
N THR A 15 11.99 -20.35 -4.45
CA THR A 15 10.84 -19.67 -5.05
C THR A 15 10.23 -18.67 -4.08
N TYR A 16 10.17 -19.00 -2.78
CA TYR A 16 9.73 -18.07 -1.75
C TYR A 16 10.61 -16.81 -1.73
N GLN A 17 11.94 -16.96 -1.70
CA GLN A 17 12.85 -15.83 -1.69
C GLN A 17 12.73 -14.98 -2.96
N ASP A 18 12.62 -15.61 -4.13
CA ASP A 18 12.42 -14.91 -5.41
C ASP A 18 11.14 -14.06 -5.39
N LEU A 19 10.05 -14.57 -4.78
CA LEU A 19 8.79 -13.84 -4.65
C LEU A 19 8.88 -12.70 -3.61
N VAL A 20 9.64 -12.86 -2.54
CA VAL A 20 9.92 -11.79 -1.56
C VAL A 20 10.72 -10.67 -2.22
N ASP A 21 11.77 -11.02 -2.96
CA ASP A 21 12.62 -10.06 -3.66
C ASP A 21 11.81 -9.29 -4.73
N ALA A 22 10.89 -9.97 -5.40
CA ALA A 22 9.93 -9.37 -6.34
C ALA A 22 8.80 -8.56 -5.68
N HIS A 23 8.76 -8.48 -4.34
CA HIS A 23 7.71 -7.79 -3.56
C HIS A 23 6.30 -8.38 -3.77
N ILE A 24 6.25 -9.66 -4.13
CA ILE A 24 5.03 -10.42 -4.35
C ILE A 24 4.62 -11.18 -3.08
N MET A 25 5.59 -11.68 -2.32
CA MET A 25 5.38 -12.38 -1.05
C MET A 25 5.87 -11.52 0.12
N PHE A 26 5.21 -11.68 1.27
CA PHE A 26 5.67 -11.10 2.52
C PHE A 26 6.94 -11.78 3.05
N LYS A 27 7.68 -11.05 3.88
CA LYS A 27 8.90 -11.54 4.52
C LYS A 27 8.58 -12.56 5.62
N ASN A 28 9.63 -13.20 6.15
CA ASN A 28 9.48 -14.14 7.25
C ASN A 28 8.94 -13.42 8.48
N MET A 29 7.70 -13.75 8.87
CA MET A 29 7.00 -13.09 9.96
C MET A 29 7.55 -13.47 11.34
N ASP A 30 8.17 -14.65 11.46
CA ASP A 30 8.80 -15.10 12.71
C ASP A 30 10.10 -14.33 13.03
N ALA A 31 10.64 -13.60 12.06
CA ALA A 31 11.76 -12.70 12.28
C ALA A 31 11.32 -11.34 12.89
N ASP A 32 10.03 -11.03 12.93
CA ASP A 32 9.50 -9.80 13.52
C ASP A 32 9.07 -10.01 14.97
N ARG A 33 9.80 -9.37 15.88
CA ARG A 33 9.56 -9.48 17.33
C ARG A 33 8.15 -9.08 17.78
N TYR A 34 7.50 -8.14 17.09
CA TYR A 34 6.17 -7.67 17.47
C TYR A 34 5.11 -8.69 17.05
N LEU A 35 5.26 -9.25 15.84
CA LEU A 35 4.36 -10.26 15.30
C LEU A 35 4.47 -11.57 16.09
N THR A 36 5.67 -11.99 16.48
CA THR A 36 5.87 -13.13 17.37
C THR A 36 5.29 -12.88 18.76
N ALA A 37 5.53 -11.72 19.36
CA ALA A 37 4.99 -11.39 20.70
C ALA A 37 3.46 -11.30 20.73
N ALA A 38 2.84 -10.89 19.63
CA ALA A 38 1.38 -10.86 19.46
C ALA A 38 0.77 -12.24 19.14
N GLY A 39 1.58 -13.28 18.92
CA GLY A 39 1.13 -14.61 18.50
C GLY A 39 0.73 -14.71 17.02
N ILE A 40 0.90 -13.64 16.25
CA ILE A 40 0.55 -13.57 14.81
C ILE A 40 1.46 -14.50 14.00
N ALA A 41 2.73 -14.62 14.36
CA ALA A 41 3.69 -15.50 13.68
C ALA A 41 3.61 -16.99 14.14
N ALA A 42 2.64 -17.34 14.99
CA ALA A 42 2.51 -18.71 15.50
C ALA A 42 2.34 -19.73 14.36
N ASP A 43 2.91 -20.92 14.56
CA ASP A 43 2.87 -22.04 13.62
C ASP A 43 3.47 -21.73 12.24
N TRP A 44 4.43 -20.80 12.16
CA TRP A 44 5.15 -20.53 10.91
C TRP A 44 5.76 -21.82 10.33
N PRO A 45 5.66 -22.10 9.00
CA PRO A 45 4.99 -21.32 7.95
C PRO A 45 3.58 -21.84 7.58
N PHE A 46 2.93 -22.62 8.45
CA PHE A 46 1.65 -23.27 8.16
C PHE A 46 0.50 -22.27 8.04
N GLY A 47 -0.47 -22.54 7.15
CA GLY A 47 -1.64 -21.68 6.91
C GLY A 47 -1.35 -20.40 6.12
N ARG A 48 -0.15 -20.26 5.55
CA ARG A 48 0.35 -19.02 4.94
C ARG A 48 0.62 -19.14 3.46
N GLY A 49 0.41 -18.06 2.73
CA GLY A 49 0.66 -18.03 1.30
C GLY A 49 0.26 -16.73 0.62
N CYS A 50 0.34 -16.74 -0.71
CA CYS A 50 0.01 -15.62 -1.56
C CYS A 50 -0.71 -16.08 -2.83
N TYR A 51 -1.75 -15.36 -3.19
CA TYR A 51 -2.35 -15.38 -4.53
C TYR A 51 -1.87 -14.16 -5.32
N VAL A 52 -1.64 -14.37 -6.63
CA VAL A 52 -1.29 -13.31 -7.57
C VAL A 52 -2.12 -13.49 -8.83
N SER A 53 -2.75 -12.43 -9.30
CA SER A 53 -3.51 -12.44 -10.55
C SER A 53 -2.58 -12.66 -11.76
N ALA A 54 -3.13 -13.17 -12.86
CA ALA A 54 -2.35 -13.45 -14.07
C ALA A 54 -1.65 -12.20 -14.64
N ASP A 55 -2.26 -11.02 -14.51
CA ASP A 55 -1.69 -9.73 -14.91
C ASP A 55 -0.76 -9.11 -13.85
N LYS A 56 -0.58 -9.78 -12.70
CA LYS A 56 0.22 -9.34 -11.55
C LYS A 56 -0.21 -8.00 -10.95
N ARG A 57 -1.47 -7.61 -11.16
CA ARG A 57 -2.04 -6.34 -10.64
C ARG A 57 -2.88 -6.51 -9.38
N ALA A 58 -3.18 -7.74 -8.97
CA ALA A 58 -3.81 -8.04 -7.69
C ALA A 58 -3.00 -9.11 -6.96
N ILE A 59 -2.71 -8.85 -5.69
CA ILE A 59 -1.96 -9.73 -4.80
C ILE A 59 -2.79 -9.88 -3.52
N ILE A 60 -2.95 -11.11 -3.04
CA ILE A 60 -3.62 -11.41 -1.78
C ILE A 60 -2.65 -12.21 -0.92
N TRP A 61 -2.20 -11.63 0.18
CA TRP A 61 -1.46 -12.36 1.20
C TRP A 61 -2.44 -13.01 2.17
N VAL A 62 -2.17 -14.26 2.52
CA VAL A 62 -3.00 -15.08 3.41
C VAL A 62 -2.19 -15.42 4.65
N GLY A 63 -2.73 -15.07 5.82
CA GLY A 63 -2.13 -15.40 7.14
C GLY A 63 -0.83 -14.65 7.44
N GLU A 64 -0.65 -13.46 6.86
CA GLU A 64 0.49 -12.59 7.14
C GLU A 64 0.29 -11.88 8.50
N GLU A 65 -0.22 -10.65 8.54
CA GLU A 65 -0.59 -9.95 9.78
C GLU A 65 -2.09 -10.07 10.07
N ASP A 66 -2.89 -9.83 9.04
CA ASP A 66 -4.33 -10.07 8.99
C ASP A 66 -4.62 -11.41 8.32
N HIS A 67 -5.87 -11.90 8.42
CA HIS A 67 -6.28 -13.09 7.65
C HIS A 67 -6.00 -12.91 6.16
N LEU A 68 -6.35 -11.74 5.61
CA LEU A 68 -6.12 -11.37 4.22
C LEU A 68 -5.58 -9.94 4.13
N ARG A 69 -4.51 -9.75 3.36
CA ARG A 69 -4.08 -8.44 2.87
C ARG A 69 -4.25 -8.41 1.36
N ILE A 70 -5.25 -7.65 0.89
CA ILE A 70 -5.64 -7.56 -0.52
C ILE A 70 -5.08 -6.26 -1.11
N MET A 71 -4.23 -6.38 -2.12
CA MET A 71 -3.51 -5.26 -2.72
C MET A 71 -3.74 -5.25 -4.22
N CYS A 72 -4.18 -4.10 -4.73
CA CYS A 72 -4.27 -3.84 -6.17
C CYS A 72 -3.28 -2.73 -6.53
N MET A 73 -2.56 -2.91 -7.62
CA MET A 73 -1.52 -1.98 -8.06
C MET A 73 -1.43 -1.90 -9.58
N GLN A 74 -1.13 -0.71 -10.07
CA GLN A 74 -0.96 -0.43 -11.49
C GLN A 74 -0.06 0.79 -11.68
N THR A 75 0.79 0.74 -12.69
CA THR A 75 1.43 1.95 -13.22
C THR A 75 0.42 2.68 -14.12
N GLY A 76 0.10 3.92 -13.79
CA GLY A 76 -0.86 4.72 -14.56
C GLY A 76 -1.17 6.05 -13.89
N THR A 77 -2.07 6.81 -14.51
CA THR A 77 -2.47 8.16 -14.07
C THR A 77 -3.92 8.22 -13.60
N VAL A 78 -4.66 7.12 -13.70
CA VAL A 78 -6.07 7.02 -13.34
C VAL A 78 -6.20 6.27 -12.02
N LEU A 79 -6.39 7.02 -10.92
CA LEU A 79 -6.53 6.45 -9.58
C LEU A 79 -7.76 5.54 -9.45
N GLY A 80 -8.84 5.87 -10.16
CA GLY A 80 -10.10 5.11 -10.15
C GLY A 80 -9.94 3.66 -10.60
N ASP A 81 -9.11 3.39 -11.62
CA ASP A 81 -8.90 2.04 -12.15
C ASP A 81 -8.40 1.06 -11.08
N VAL A 82 -7.51 1.53 -10.19
CA VAL A 82 -6.95 0.71 -9.10
C VAL A 82 -8.01 0.47 -8.02
N PHE A 83 -8.83 1.48 -7.74
CA PHE A 83 -9.90 1.39 -6.76
C PHE A 83 -11.04 0.46 -7.23
N ASP A 84 -11.48 0.58 -8.46
CA ASP A 84 -12.52 -0.27 -9.05
C ASP A 84 -12.04 -1.74 -9.08
N ARG A 85 -10.77 -1.97 -9.38
CA ARG A 85 -10.15 -3.29 -9.28
C ARG A 85 -10.13 -3.81 -7.85
N LEU A 86 -9.79 -2.98 -6.87
CA LEU A 86 -9.82 -3.38 -5.47
C LEU A 86 -11.24 -3.76 -5.04
N LYS A 87 -12.24 -2.94 -5.36
CA LYS A 87 -13.66 -3.23 -5.08
C LYS A 87 -14.10 -4.55 -5.70
N THR A 88 -13.81 -4.75 -6.99
CA THR A 88 -14.12 -6.00 -7.70
C THR A 88 -13.42 -7.20 -7.04
N THR A 89 -12.18 -7.04 -6.62
CA THR A 89 -11.42 -8.11 -5.95
C THR A 89 -12.03 -8.45 -4.59
N LEU A 90 -12.44 -7.44 -3.80
CA LEU A 90 -13.12 -7.64 -2.52
C LEU A 90 -14.45 -8.39 -2.71
N ASP A 91 -15.26 -7.98 -3.69
CA ASP A 91 -16.55 -8.61 -3.99
C ASP A 91 -16.37 -10.09 -4.36
N LEU A 92 -15.41 -10.40 -5.24
CA LEU A 92 -15.09 -11.78 -5.62
C LEU A 92 -14.58 -12.63 -4.45
N VAL A 93 -13.88 -12.02 -3.49
CA VAL A 93 -13.40 -12.73 -2.29
C VAL A 93 -14.56 -13.03 -1.34
N GLU A 94 -15.52 -12.11 -1.16
CA GLU A 94 -16.73 -12.35 -0.35
C GLU A 94 -17.69 -13.36 -0.98
N GLU A 95 -17.63 -13.58 -2.30
CA GLU A 95 -18.40 -14.64 -2.98
C GLU A 95 -17.86 -16.06 -2.69
N ILE A 96 -16.69 -16.21 -2.09
CA ILE A 96 -16.13 -17.52 -1.73
C ILE A 96 -16.96 -18.11 -0.59
N ASP A 97 -17.50 -19.31 -0.80
CA ASP A 97 -18.34 -20.00 0.18
C ASP A 97 -17.64 -20.12 1.55
N GLY A 98 -18.34 -19.70 2.60
CA GLY A 98 -17.84 -19.66 3.97
C GLY A 98 -16.95 -18.47 4.33
N LEU A 99 -16.73 -17.51 3.42
CA LEU A 99 -15.94 -16.31 3.67
C LEU A 99 -16.86 -15.08 3.86
N ALA A 100 -16.68 -14.37 4.98
CA ALA A 100 -17.29 -13.06 5.21
C ALA A 100 -16.29 -12.17 5.93
N PHE A 101 -16.15 -10.91 5.50
CA PHE A 101 -15.27 -9.98 6.21
C PHE A 101 -15.83 -9.60 7.57
N ALA A 102 -14.96 -9.55 8.58
CA ALA A 102 -15.35 -9.16 9.92
C ALA A 102 -15.59 -7.64 9.98
N TYR A 103 -16.81 -7.25 10.34
CA TYR A 103 -17.23 -5.86 10.41
C TYR A 103 -17.88 -5.53 11.75
N SER A 104 -17.56 -4.36 12.28
CA SER A 104 -18.15 -3.76 13.47
C SER A 104 -18.90 -2.48 13.10
N ALA A 105 -20.11 -2.30 13.62
CA ALA A 105 -20.87 -1.07 13.43
C ALA A 105 -20.17 0.18 14.01
N ASP A 106 -19.37 -0.01 15.07
CA ASP A 106 -18.64 1.07 15.72
C ASP A 106 -17.23 1.24 15.14
N TYR A 107 -16.60 0.14 14.73
CA TYR A 107 -15.18 0.13 14.36
C TYR A 107 -14.88 -0.10 12.88
N GLY A 108 -15.87 -0.38 12.05
CA GLY A 108 -15.70 -0.72 10.64
C GLY A 108 -15.09 -2.11 10.44
N VAL A 109 -14.29 -2.28 9.39
CA VAL A 109 -13.50 -3.49 9.10
C VAL A 109 -12.57 -3.76 10.28
N VAL A 110 -12.62 -4.99 10.79
CA VAL A 110 -11.83 -5.44 11.93
C VAL A 110 -10.50 -6.03 11.46
N THR A 111 -9.39 -5.53 12.01
CA THR A 111 -8.03 -5.93 11.69
C THR A 111 -7.26 -6.31 12.95
N SER A 112 -6.18 -7.08 12.81
CA SER A 112 -5.28 -7.47 13.90
C SER A 112 -4.67 -6.26 14.61
N CYS A 113 -4.26 -5.24 13.84
CA CYS A 113 -3.70 -4.01 14.37
C CYS A 113 -4.78 -2.90 14.47
N PRO A 114 -5.01 -2.28 15.64
CA PRO A 114 -6.03 -1.23 15.80
C PRO A 114 -5.85 0.00 14.91
N THR A 115 -4.65 0.23 14.39
CA THR A 115 -4.37 1.38 13.50
C THR A 115 -4.96 1.21 12.09
N ASN A 116 -5.35 0.00 11.72
CA ASN A 116 -5.96 -0.33 10.43
C ASN A 116 -7.49 -0.46 10.49
N LEU A 117 -8.12 -0.25 11.66
CA LEU A 117 -9.58 -0.25 11.81
C LEU A 117 -10.26 0.84 10.94
N GLY A 118 -11.55 0.67 10.72
CA GLY A 118 -12.39 1.56 9.93
C GLY A 118 -12.56 1.03 8.52
N THR A 119 -11.87 1.62 7.56
CA THR A 119 -11.91 1.16 6.16
C THR A 119 -11.00 -0.04 5.89
N GLY A 120 -9.99 -0.30 6.73
CA GLY A 120 -8.91 -1.24 6.39
C GLY A 120 -8.03 -0.80 5.21
N MET A 121 -8.37 0.31 4.54
CA MET A 121 -7.80 0.67 3.24
C MET A 121 -6.64 1.65 3.37
N ARG A 122 -5.48 1.28 2.83
CA ARG A 122 -4.41 2.22 2.52
C ARG A 122 -4.34 2.42 1.01
N ALA A 123 -4.60 3.65 0.57
CA ALA A 123 -4.26 4.11 -0.78
C ALA A 123 -2.93 4.88 -0.75
N SER A 124 -2.05 4.61 -1.72
CA SER A 124 -0.83 5.39 -1.95
C SER A 124 -0.51 5.46 -3.43
N LEU A 125 0.33 6.43 -3.80
CA LEU A 125 0.90 6.54 -5.14
C LEU A 125 2.35 7.01 -5.06
N HIS A 126 3.11 6.69 -6.09
CA HIS A 126 4.42 7.28 -6.32
C HIS A 126 4.28 8.43 -7.32
N ILE A 127 4.77 9.62 -6.96
CA ILE A 127 4.73 10.83 -7.81
C ILE A 127 6.12 11.47 -7.90
N PRO A 128 6.67 11.69 -9.10
CA PRO A 128 7.90 12.44 -9.29
C PRO A 128 7.65 13.94 -9.08
N LEU A 129 8.45 14.58 -8.22
CA LEU A 129 8.37 16.01 -7.91
C LEU A 129 9.76 16.67 -7.89
N PRO A 130 10.55 16.57 -8.98
CA PRO A 130 11.96 16.97 -9.00
C PRO A 130 12.23 18.43 -8.61
N GLY A 131 11.32 19.35 -8.90
CA GLY A 131 11.41 20.75 -8.52
C GLY A 131 11.15 20.97 -7.04
N LEU A 132 10.10 20.36 -6.48
CA LEU A 132 9.79 20.43 -5.05
C LEU A 132 10.79 19.68 -4.17
N THR A 133 11.55 18.73 -4.74
CA THR A 133 12.61 17.97 -4.06
C THR A 133 14.03 18.30 -4.53
N ALA A 134 14.22 19.45 -5.20
CA ALA A 134 15.52 19.82 -5.80
C ALA A 134 16.67 19.97 -4.77
N ASP A 135 16.34 20.17 -3.49
CA ASP A 135 17.31 20.20 -2.39
C ASP A 135 17.69 18.80 -1.86
N GLY A 136 17.20 17.74 -2.51
CA GLY A 136 17.41 16.35 -2.12
C GLY A 136 16.54 15.90 -0.95
N THR A 137 15.55 16.70 -0.54
CA THR A 137 14.67 16.40 0.60
C THR A 137 13.19 16.41 0.23
N ASP A 138 12.34 15.82 1.07
CA ASP A 138 10.88 15.86 0.96
C ASP A 138 10.24 16.95 1.85
N ALA A 139 11.03 17.89 2.37
CA ALA A 139 10.57 18.85 3.38
C ALA A 139 9.47 19.78 2.84
N ARG A 140 9.63 20.32 1.63
CA ARG A 140 8.60 21.13 0.95
C ARG A 140 7.33 20.33 0.67
N VAL A 141 7.49 19.11 0.15
CA VAL A 141 6.36 18.23 -0.15
C VAL A 141 5.59 17.90 1.12
N LYS A 142 6.27 17.56 2.21
CA LYS A 142 5.66 17.32 3.54
C LYS A 142 4.90 18.54 4.06
N ALA A 143 5.46 19.74 3.91
CA ALA A 143 4.81 20.98 4.35
C ALA A 143 3.49 21.24 3.60
N LEU A 144 3.44 20.96 2.30
CA LEU A 144 2.24 21.10 1.47
C LEU A 144 1.21 19.98 1.72
N ALA A 145 1.68 18.75 1.90
CA ALA A 145 0.83 17.56 2.06
C ALA A 145 0.20 17.46 3.47
N ARG A 146 0.90 17.94 4.50
CA ARG A 146 0.48 17.79 5.91
C ARG A 146 -0.91 18.41 6.20
N PRO A 147 -1.22 19.65 5.77
CA PRO A 147 -2.55 20.26 5.97
C PRO A 147 -3.71 19.47 5.33
N LEU A 148 -3.44 18.72 4.25
CA LEU A 148 -4.43 17.87 3.59
C LEU A 148 -4.65 16.53 4.31
N GLY A 149 -3.90 16.25 5.38
CA GLY A 149 -3.94 14.96 6.08
C GLY A 149 -3.14 13.86 5.37
N LEU A 150 -2.23 14.23 4.47
CA LEU A 150 -1.42 13.29 3.69
C LEU A 150 -0.04 13.08 4.32
N SER A 151 0.40 11.84 4.32
CA SER A 151 1.76 11.38 4.64
C SER A 151 2.61 11.36 3.38
N VAL A 152 3.89 11.70 3.53
CA VAL A 152 4.91 11.64 2.47
C VAL A 152 6.05 10.77 2.98
N ARG A 153 6.48 9.79 2.18
CA ARG A 153 7.55 8.83 2.48
C ARG A 153 8.47 8.65 1.27
N GLY A 154 9.63 8.05 1.49
CA GLY A 154 10.46 7.54 0.39
C GLY A 154 9.85 6.33 -0.29
N VAL A 155 10.37 5.98 -1.46
CA VAL A 155 9.81 4.93 -2.35
C VAL A 155 9.94 3.50 -1.80
N GLY A 156 10.83 3.29 -0.83
CA GLY A 156 10.98 2.00 -0.13
C GLY A 156 10.15 1.90 1.16
N GLY A 157 9.30 2.89 1.44
CA GLY A 157 8.47 2.93 2.63
C GLY A 157 9.04 3.81 3.76
N GLU A 158 8.73 3.45 5.00
CA GLU A 158 9.03 4.28 6.16
C GLU A 158 10.55 4.41 6.40
N HIS A 159 11.00 5.65 6.66
CA HIS A 159 12.42 6.01 6.82
C HIS A 159 13.34 5.75 5.62
N THR A 160 12.80 5.44 4.44
CA THR A 160 13.60 5.34 3.22
C THR A 160 13.80 6.70 2.55
N PRO A 161 14.91 6.91 1.83
CA PRO A 161 15.12 8.14 1.06
C PRO A 161 14.11 8.26 -0.08
N ILE A 162 13.88 9.49 -0.53
CA ILE A 162 13.15 9.76 -1.77
C ILE A 162 13.87 9.12 -2.96
N GLY A 163 13.15 8.93 -4.06
CA GLY A 163 13.74 8.50 -5.32
C GLY A 163 14.83 9.48 -5.77
N ALA A 164 15.87 8.97 -6.43
CA ALA A 164 16.94 9.81 -6.99
C ALA A 164 16.44 10.85 -8.01
N ASP A 165 15.25 10.61 -8.57
CA ASP A 165 14.50 11.46 -9.49
C ASP A 165 13.51 12.40 -8.79
N GLY A 166 13.50 12.44 -7.46
CA GLY A 166 12.55 13.22 -6.67
C GLY A 166 11.19 12.52 -6.43
N THR A 167 11.09 11.22 -6.71
CA THR A 167 9.84 10.48 -6.48
C THR A 167 9.56 10.27 -4.99
N VAL A 168 8.30 10.47 -4.59
CA VAL A 168 7.80 10.27 -3.21
C VAL A 168 6.58 9.35 -3.18
N ASP A 169 6.38 8.61 -2.08
CA ASP A 169 5.12 7.94 -1.73
C ASP A 169 4.20 8.94 -1.02
N LEU A 170 3.02 9.16 -1.60
CA LEU A 170 1.95 9.99 -1.04
C LEU A 170 0.77 9.12 -0.63
N SER A 171 0.29 9.26 0.60
CA SER A 171 -0.87 8.51 1.10
C SER A 171 -1.68 9.28 2.15
N PRO A 172 -3.02 9.17 2.18
CA PRO A 172 -3.81 9.69 3.29
C PRO A 172 -3.44 9.02 4.61
N ARG A 173 -3.46 9.76 5.73
CA ARG A 173 -3.20 9.20 7.07
C ARG A 173 -4.41 8.51 7.69
N ALA A 174 -5.61 9.03 7.43
CA ALA A 174 -6.82 8.53 8.05
C ALA A 174 -7.23 7.16 7.48
N ARG A 175 -7.67 6.27 8.37
CA ARG A 175 -8.27 4.96 8.08
C ARG A 175 -9.62 4.80 8.74
N PHE A 176 -9.76 5.43 9.90
CA PHE A 176 -10.89 5.39 10.81
C PHE A 176 -11.74 6.67 10.72
N CYS A 177 -13.05 6.56 10.95
CA CYS A 177 -14.03 7.66 10.82
C CYS A 177 -13.98 8.39 9.47
N VAL A 178 -13.63 7.68 8.41
CA VAL A 178 -13.64 8.13 7.03
C VAL A 178 -14.12 6.98 6.15
N THR A 179 -14.64 7.29 4.97
CA THR A 179 -14.97 6.32 3.93
C THR A 179 -13.80 6.09 2.98
N GLU A 180 -13.82 4.99 2.26
CA GLU A 180 -12.85 4.67 1.22
C GLU A 180 -12.83 5.74 0.12
N ALA A 181 -14.01 6.26 -0.24
CA ALA A 181 -14.16 7.35 -1.20
C ALA A 181 -13.48 8.65 -0.71
N GLU A 182 -13.63 9.01 0.57
CA GLU A 182 -12.95 10.17 1.15
C GLU A 182 -11.42 10.00 1.16
N ILE A 183 -10.91 8.79 1.37
CA ILE A 183 -9.47 8.49 1.24
C ILE A 183 -9.00 8.83 -0.18
N LEU A 184 -9.73 8.43 -1.23
CA LEU A 184 -9.36 8.78 -2.61
C LEU A 184 -9.44 10.27 -2.90
N VAL A 185 -10.50 10.95 -2.43
CA VAL A 185 -10.64 12.40 -2.61
C VAL A 185 -9.45 13.14 -2.00
N ARG A 186 -9.00 12.74 -0.80
CA ARG A 186 -7.80 13.32 -0.19
C ARG A 186 -6.55 13.13 -1.03
N LEU A 187 -6.38 11.95 -1.61
CA LEU A 187 -5.25 11.67 -2.48
C LEU A 187 -5.31 12.51 -3.76
N TYR A 188 -6.50 12.64 -4.37
CA TYR A 188 -6.74 13.51 -5.53
C TYR A 188 -6.41 14.98 -5.26
N ASP A 189 -6.89 15.53 -4.14
CA ASP A 189 -6.58 16.90 -3.72
C ASP A 189 -5.07 17.11 -3.52
N GLY A 190 -4.39 16.11 -2.96
CA GLY A 190 -2.94 16.08 -2.83
C GLY A 190 -2.21 16.14 -4.17
N ILE A 191 -2.59 15.27 -5.11
CA ILE A 191 -2.03 15.26 -6.47
C ILE A 191 -2.21 16.63 -7.12
N ARG A 192 -3.42 17.19 -7.07
CA ARG A 192 -3.75 18.47 -7.70
C ARG A 192 -2.93 19.62 -7.13
N LEU A 193 -2.79 19.67 -5.81
CA LEU A 193 -1.98 20.70 -5.13
C LEU A 193 -0.50 20.55 -5.50
N LEU A 194 0.07 19.36 -5.35
CA LEU A 194 1.49 19.13 -5.57
C LEU A 194 1.87 19.34 -7.04
N ALA A 195 1.03 18.91 -7.99
CA ALA A 195 1.25 19.18 -9.41
C ALA A 195 1.26 20.68 -9.70
N ALA A 196 0.34 21.46 -9.13
CA ALA A 196 0.31 22.91 -9.32
C ALA A 196 1.54 23.61 -8.72
N GLU A 197 2.01 23.17 -7.55
CA GLU A 197 3.22 23.74 -6.93
C GLU A 197 4.50 23.33 -7.68
N GLU A 198 4.57 22.10 -8.17
CA GLU A 198 5.68 21.61 -9.00
C GLU A 198 5.83 22.43 -10.29
N SER A 199 4.73 22.73 -10.99
CA SER A 199 4.75 23.56 -12.20
C SER A 199 5.30 24.97 -11.94
N LYS A 200 4.98 25.58 -10.79
CA LYS A 200 5.49 26.92 -10.41
C LYS A 200 7.01 26.92 -10.19
N VAL A 201 7.58 25.80 -9.75
CA VAL A 201 9.03 25.67 -9.56
C VAL A 201 9.72 25.48 -10.91
N GLY A 202 9.10 24.74 -11.84
CA GLY A 202 9.57 24.59 -13.22
C GLY A 202 9.64 25.92 -13.98
N GLU A 203 8.63 26.78 -13.83
CA GLU A 203 8.56 28.10 -14.48
C GLU A 203 9.59 29.11 -13.94
N ASN A 204 9.98 29.00 -12.67
CA ASN A 204 10.95 29.89 -12.02
C ASN A 204 12.41 29.38 -12.12
N SER A 205 12.66 28.31 -12.85
CA SER A 205 14.02 27.80 -13.07
C SER A 205 14.71 28.58 -14.19
N PRO A 206 15.91 29.14 -13.98
CA PRO A 206 16.62 29.93 -14.99
C PRO A 206 17.17 29.00 -16.08
N GLY A 207 16.32 28.62 -17.03
CA GLY A 207 16.70 27.70 -18.10
C GLY A 207 15.60 27.19 -19.02
N ALA A 208 14.37 27.69 -18.97
CA ALA A 208 13.36 27.34 -19.96
C ALA A 208 13.72 27.93 -21.34
N PRO A 209 13.95 27.11 -22.39
CA PRO A 209 14.06 27.65 -23.75
C PRO A 209 12.67 28.12 -24.19
N GLY A 210 12.62 29.35 -24.73
CA GLY A 210 11.42 29.96 -25.29
C GLY A 210 10.97 29.34 -26.61
#